data_AF-A0A7V5FUN9-F1
#
_entry.id   AF-A0A7V5FUN9-F1
#
_cell.length_a   1.000
_cell.length_b   1.000
_cell.length_c   1.000
_cell.angle_alpha   90.00
_cell.angle_beta   90.00
_cell.angle_gamma   90.00
#
_symmetry.space_group_name_H-M   'P 1'
#
loop_
_entity.id
_entity.type
_entity.pdbx_description
1 polymer ?
#
loop_
_entity_poly.entity_id
_entity_poly.type
_entity_poly.pdbx_seq_one_letter_code
_entity_poly.pdbx_strand_id
1 'polypeptide(L)'
;MISRQGAAAINRYHFFKNRTQGYMISFFFPVLTPLIVLLLAVAAGSCSAQDGITVNGQIVSPDMIALGRQIYRQGILADGKPVKAHVMGDIEVFGTQFTCLNCHGRSGMGGGEGKTFTLAINPAALFAPRDSMYLERSAYDDESLEACIRQGETPEGTKLTPEMPTYDLP
;
A
#
# COMPACT_ATOMS: atom_id res chain seq x y z
N MET A 1 9.03 -60.74 -4.08
CA MET A 1 8.92 -61.76 -3.02
C MET A 1 8.14 -61.10 -1.87
N ILE A 2 6.84 -61.38 -1.71
CA ILE A 2 6.28 -62.43 -0.82
C ILE A 2 6.71 -62.16 0.63
N SER A 3 5.92 -62.13 1.70
CA SER A 3 4.50 -62.27 2.04
C SER A 3 4.45 -62.21 3.59
N ARG A 4 3.24 -62.28 4.17
CA ARG A 4 2.86 -62.54 5.59
C ARG A 4 2.65 -61.25 6.41
N GLN A 5 1.44 -60.76 6.68
CA GLN A 5 0.18 -61.32 7.22
C GLN A 5 0.28 -62.09 8.55
N GLY A 6 -0.48 -61.57 9.53
CA GLY A 6 -1.21 -62.27 10.60
C GLY A 6 -0.41 -62.60 11.87
N ALA A 7 -0.97 -62.66 13.08
CA ALA A 7 -2.29 -62.41 13.65
C ALA A 7 -2.19 -62.76 15.15
N ALA A 8 -3.18 -62.34 15.95
CA ALA A 8 -3.49 -62.81 17.33
C ALA A 8 -2.52 -62.33 18.44
N ALA A 9 -2.92 -62.11 19.70
CA ALA A 9 -4.07 -62.62 20.42
C ALA A 9 -4.50 -61.66 21.55
N ILE A 10 -5.81 -61.40 21.59
CA ILE A 10 -6.66 -61.35 22.78
C ILE A 10 -6.05 -61.94 24.07
N ASN A 11 -6.01 -61.15 25.15
CA ASN A 11 -6.12 -61.71 26.50
C ASN A 11 -7.03 -60.84 27.37
N ARG A 12 -7.84 -61.52 28.17
CA ARG A 12 -9.12 -61.09 28.72
C ARG A 12 -9.08 -61.32 30.23
N TYR A 13 -9.62 -60.35 30.96
CA TYR A 13 -10.19 -60.44 32.31
C TYR A 13 -9.26 -60.47 33.54
N HIS A 14 -9.37 -59.41 34.35
CA HIS A 14 -9.73 -59.45 35.77
C HIS A 14 -10.50 -58.15 36.08
N PHE A 15 -11.83 -58.14 36.05
CA PHE A 15 -12.70 -58.30 37.22
C PHE A 15 -12.21 -57.49 38.44
N PHE A 16 -12.57 -56.21 38.51
CA PHE A 16 -12.77 -55.55 39.79
C PHE A 16 -14.18 -54.98 39.90
N LYS A 17 -14.74 -55.27 41.06
CA LYS A 17 -16.14 -55.34 41.42
C LYS A 17 -16.64 -53.96 41.83
N ASN A 18 -17.83 -53.63 41.32
CA ASN A 18 -18.78 -52.62 41.78
C ASN A 18 -18.57 -52.10 43.22
N ARG A 19 -18.51 -50.78 43.38
CA ARG A 19 -18.99 -50.09 44.58
C ARG A 19 -19.90 -48.93 44.15
N THR A 20 -21.16 -49.11 44.49
CA THR A 20 -22.26 -48.15 44.37
C THR A 20 -22.14 -47.03 45.40
N GLN A 21 -22.98 -46.01 45.22
CA GLN A 21 -23.18 -44.75 45.98
C GLN A 21 -22.49 -43.56 45.29
N GLY A 22 -23.18 -42.63 44.62
CA GLY A 22 -24.55 -42.18 44.78
C GLY A 22 -24.50 -40.72 45.22
N TYR A 23 -24.38 -39.79 44.26
CA TYR A 23 -24.75 -38.39 44.46
C TYR A 23 -25.42 -37.89 43.18
N MET A 24 -26.75 -37.90 43.22
CA MET A 24 -27.60 -37.08 42.38
C MET A 24 -27.27 -35.61 42.67
N ILE A 25 -26.73 -34.88 41.69
CA ILE A 25 -26.89 -33.43 41.64
C ILE A 25 -27.24 -33.08 40.20
N SER A 26 -28.54 -33.08 39.96
CA SER A 26 -29.15 -32.59 38.73
C SER A 26 -29.47 -31.11 38.91
N PHE A 27 -29.37 -30.36 37.81
CA PHE A 27 -29.83 -28.98 37.60
C PHE A 27 -28.98 -27.85 38.20
N PHE A 28 -28.40 -27.02 37.32
CA PHE A 28 -28.71 -25.59 37.13
C PHE A 28 -27.55 -24.89 36.40
N PHE A 29 -27.52 -24.93 35.07
CA PHE A 29 -26.71 -23.98 34.28
C PHE A 29 -27.43 -23.49 33.01
N PRO A 30 -28.60 -22.79 33.10
CA PRO A 30 -29.20 -22.18 31.92
C PRO A 30 -28.83 -20.69 31.72
N VAL A 31 -27.83 -20.14 32.43
CA VAL A 31 -27.55 -18.69 32.41
C VAL A 31 -26.16 -18.33 31.89
N LEU A 32 -25.26 -19.30 31.67
CA LEU A 32 -23.91 -19.02 31.17
C LEU A 32 -23.77 -19.03 29.64
N THR A 33 -24.73 -19.64 28.93
CA THR A 33 -24.74 -19.72 27.47
C THR A 33 -25.16 -18.45 26.72
N PRO A 34 -26.05 -17.54 27.21
CA PRO A 34 -26.32 -16.30 26.48
C PRO A 34 -25.16 -15.30 26.61
N LEU A 35 -24.36 -15.38 27.67
CA LEU A 35 -23.22 -14.48 27.89
C LEU A 35 -22.07 -14.77 26.90
N ILE A 36 -21.82 -16.04 26.59
CA ILE A 36 -20.79 -16.46 25.63
C ILE A 36 -21.22 -16.15 24.18
N VAL A 37 -22.51 -16.29 23.87
CA VAL A 37 -23.05 -15.90 22.54
C VAL A 37 -23.04 -14.37 22.36
N LEU A 38 -23.31 -13.60 23.42
CA LEU A 38 -23.18 -12.15 23.39
C LEU A 38 -21.72 -11.69 23.24
N LEU A 39 -20.75 -12.40 23.84
CA LEU A 39 -19.32 -12.10 23.73
C LEU A 39 -18.74 -12.37 22.33
N LEU A 40 -19.27 -13.37 21.60
CA LEU A 40 -18.85 -13.64 20.21
C LEU A 40 -19.47 -12.65 19.20
N ALA A 41 -20.64 -12.07 19.50
CA ALA A 41 -21.28 -11.07 18.63
C ALA A 41 -20.58 -9.70 18.66
N VAL A 42 -19.85 -9.37 19.74
CA VAL A 42 -19.13 -8.08 19.88
C VAL A 42 -17.85 -8.02 19.04
N ALA A 43 -17.28 -9.16 18.61
CA ALA A 43 -16.06 -9.19 17.81
C ALA A 43 -16.25 -8.92 16.31
N ALA A 44 -17.48 -8.84 15.80
CA ALA A 44 -17.77 -8.67 14.37
C ALA A 44 -18.05 -7.21 13.95
N GLY A 45 -17.94 -6.25 14.87
CA GLY A 45 -18.55 -4.92 14.74
C GLY A 45 -17.65 -3.74 14.40
N SER A 46 -16.44 -3.93 13.87
CA SER A 46 -15.58 -2.78 13.51
C SER A 46 -14.75 -3.05 12.26
N CYS A 47 -15.43 -3.15 11.12
CA CYS A 47 -14.83 -2.72 9.86
C CYS A 47 -14.76 -1.19 9.91
N SER A 48 -13.72 -0.64 10.55
CA SER A 48 -13.42 0.78 10.41
C SER A 48 -13.02 1.00 8.96
N ALA A 49 -13.92 1.57 8.17
CA ALA A 49 -13.55 2.28 6.95
C ALA A 49 -12.42 3.24 7.34
N GLN A 50 -11.27 3.10 6.72
CA GLN A 50 -10.10 3.88 7.09
C GLN A 50 -10.37 5.32 6.67
N ASP A 51 -10.70 6.17 7.64
CA ASP A 51 -10.94 7.60 7.46
C ASP A 51 -9.74 8.19 6.69
N GLY A 52 -10.02 8.89 5.60
CA GLY A 52 -8.99 9.41 4.70
C GLY A 52 -7.98 10.33 5.41
N ILE A 53 -6.82 10.52 4.78
CA ILE A 53 -5.79 11.42 5.32
C ILE A 53 -6.11 12.84 4.89
N THR A 54 -6.11 13.79 5.83
CA THR A 54 -6.21 15.21 5.49
C THR A 54 -4.86 15.75 5.01
N VAL A 55 -4.79 16.19 3.76
CA VAL A 55 -3.64 16.91 3.17
C VAL A 55 -4.13 18.29 2.76
N ASN A 56 -3.50 19.36 3.24
CA ASN A 56 -3.88 20.75 2.95
C ASN A 56 -5.38 21.08 3.16
N GLY A 57 -6.04 20.41 4.12
CA GLY A 57 -7.47 20.60 4.38
C GLY A 57 -8.41 19.75 3.50
N GLN A 58 -7.87 18.95 2.57
CA GLN A 58 -8.63 18.01 1.74
C GLN A 58 -8.50 16.58 2.28
N ILE A 59 -9.62 15.86 2.38
CA ILE A 59 -9.61 14.44 2.72
C ILE A 59 -9.23 13.64 1.47
N VAL A 60 -8.05 13.03 1.50
CA VAL A 60 -7.56 12.13 0.47
C VAL A 60 -7.89 10.70 0.89
N SER A 61 -8.63 9.97 0.04
CA SER A 61 -8.99 8.58 0.34
C SER A 61 -7.75 7.68 0.30
N PRO A 62 -7.74 6.57 1.06
CA PRO A 62 -6.67 5.57 0.97
C PRO A 62 -6.46 5.04 -0.45
N ASP A 63 -7.54 4.92 -1.22
CA ASP A 63 -7.51 4.47 -2.63
C ASP A 63 -6.75 5.46 -3.52
N MET A 64 -6.94 6.78 -3.32
CA MET A 64 -6.18 7.80 -4.06
C MET A 64 -4.68 7.75 -3.73
N ILE A 65 -4.33 7.50 -2.47
CA ILE A 65 -2.93 7.32 -2.07
C ILE A 65 -2.35 6.05 -2.69
N ALA A 66 -3.12 4.96 -2.75
CA ALA A 66 -2.71 3.72 -3.40
C ALA A 66 -2.51 3.92 -4.91
N LEU A 67 -3.41 4.65 -5.57
CA LEU A 67 -3.31 4.97 -6.99
C LEU A 67 -2.11 5.86 -7.30
N GLY A 68 -1.92 6.96 -6.57
CA GLY A 68 -0.75 7.82 -6.74
C GLY A 68 0.57 7.06 -6.53
N ARG A 69 0.59 6.14 -5.55
CA ARG A 69 1.73 5.24 -5.33
C ARG A 69 1.95 4.26 -6.48
N GLN A 70 0.89 3.75 -7.10
CA GLN A 70 0.98 2.89 -8.28
C GLN A 70 1.57 3.66 -9.45
N ILE A 71 1.05 4.85 -9.75
CA ILE A 71 1.56 5.73 -10.81
C ILE A 71 3.04 6.03 -10.57
N TYR A 72 3.42 6.46 -9.37
CA TYR A 72 4.82 6.79 -9.03
C TYR A 72 5.80 5.64 -9.28
N ARG A 73 5.40 4.41 -8.93
CA ARG A 73 6.30 3.25 -8.91
C ARG A 73 6.27 2.41 -10.17
N GLN A 74 5.14 2.41 -10.86
CA GLN A 74 4.86 1.49 -11.95
C GLN A 74 4.46 2.23 -13.22
N GLY A 75 4.05 3.50 -13.12
CA GLY A 75 3.55 4.27 -14.27
C GLY A 75 2.26 3.69 -14.85
N ILE A 76 1.38 3.16 -13.99
CA ILE A 76 0.11 2.51 -14.39
C ILE A 76 -1.08 3.31 -13.82
N LEU A 77 -2.03 3.64 -14.69
CA LEU A 77 -3.28 4.35 -14.38
C LEU A 77 -4.31 3.46 -13.66
N ALA A 78 -5.41 4.07 -13.21
CA ALA A 78 -6.50 3.37 -12.53
C ALA A 78 -7.17 2.30 -13.39
N ASP A 79 -7.17 2.48 -14.72
CA ASP A 79 -7.71 1.53 -15.69
C ASP A 79 -6.73 0.40 -16.06
N GLY A 80 -5.54 0.37 -15.43
CA GLY A 80 -4.50 -0.62 -15.67
C GLY A 80 -3.62 -0.34 -16.88
N LYS A 81 -3.85 0.75 -17.64
CA LYS A 81 -3.00 1.10 -18.78
C LYS A 81 -1.74 1.86 -18.32
N PRO A 82 -0.61 1.73 -19.04
CA PRO A 82 0.54 2.59 -18.81
C PRO A 82 0.21 4.07 -19.07
N VAL A 83 0.76 4.96 -18.24
CA VAL A 83 0.71 6.42 -18.48
C VAL A 83 1.51 6.73 -19.74
N LYS A 84 0.96 7.49 -20.68
CA LYS A 84 1.73 8.00 -21.83
C LYS A 84 2.59 9.18 -21.38
N ALA A 85 3.81 9.29 -21.90
CA ALA A 85 4.69 10.40 -21.59
C ALA A 85 5.53 10.79 -22.81
N HIS A 86 6.16 11.96 -22.75
CA HIS A 86 7.10 12.42 -23.77
C HIS A 86 8.43 12.78 -23.12
N VAL A 87 9.52 12.23 -23.64
CA VAL A 87 10.89 12.54 -23.23
C VAL A 87 11.63 13.21 -24.38
N MET A 88 12.68 13.97 -24.08
CA MET A 88 13.40 14.77 -25.07
C MET A 88 12.51 15.76 -25.84
N GLY A 89 11.36 16.13 -25.26
CA GLY A 89 10.36 17.05 -25.82
C GLY A 89 9.21 16.36 -26.55
N ASP A 90 9.49 15.40 -27.43
CA ASP A 90 8.49 14.85 -28.36
C ASP A 90 8.54 13.32 -28.54
N ILE A 91 9.50 12.62 -27.92
CA ILE A 91 9.62 11.17 -28.05
C ILE A 91 8.62 10.49 -27.12
N GLU A 92 7.59 9.88 -27.70
CA GLU A 92 6.59 9.11 -26.95
C GLU A 92 7.23 7.91 -26.25
N VAL A 93 6.94 7.78 -24.96
CA VAL A 93 7.36 6.68 -24.09
C VAL A 93 6.22 6.32 -23.13
N PHE A 94 6.36 5.21 -22.42
CA PHE A 94 5.41 4.80 -21.39
C PHE A 94 5.98 5.00 -19.99
N GLY A 95 5.11 5.31 -19.02
CA GLY A 95 5.46 5.44 -17.61
C GLY A 95 6.04 4.15 -17.01
N THR A 96 5.79 2.98 -17.62
CA THR A 96 6.42 1.71 -17.24
C THR A 96 7.89 1.62 -17.65
N GLN A 97 8.32 2.39 -18.65
CA GLN A 97 9.73 2.53 -19.07
C GLN A 97 10.43 3.62 -18.25
N PHE A 98 9.74 4.76 -18.05
CA PHE A 98 10.23 5.90 -17.28
C PHE A 98 9.31 6.17 -16.07
N THR A 99 9.47 5.36 -15.03
CA THR A 99 8.73 5.58 -13.77
C THR A 99 9.38 6.72 -12.97
N CYS A 100 8.58 7.45 -12.19
CA CYS A 100 9.10 8.47 -11.27
C CYS A 100 10.14 7.87 -10.30
N LEU A 101 9.89 6.63 -9.86
CA LEU A 101 10.76 5.87 -8.97
C LEU A 101 12.15 5.61 -9.56
N ASN A 102 12.28 5.38 -10.87
CA ASN A 102 13.58 5.07 -11.48
C ASN A 102 14.55 6.26 -11.44
N CYS A 103 14.04 7.50 -11.53
CA CYS A 103 14.88 8.70 -11.49
C CYS A 103 14.92 9.34 -10.09
N HIS A 104 13.77 9.48 -9.44
CA HIS A 104 13.68 10.17 -8.14
C HIS A 104 13.86 9.25 -6.93
N GLY A 105 13.89 7.94 -7.15
CA GLY A 105 14.04 6.95 -6.10
C GLY A 105 12.78 6.78 -5.24
N ARG A 106 12.80 5.79 -4.34
CA ARG A 106 11.65 5.48 -3.48
C ARG A 106 11.35 6.58 -2.44
N SER A 107 12.39 7.27 -1.97
CA SER A 107 12.27 8.36 -1.00
C SER A 107 11.94 9.70 -1.66
N GLY A 108 11.99 9.79 -2.99
CA GLY A 108 11.91 11.06 -3.70
C GLY A 108 13.14 11.95 -3.46
N MET A 109 14.29 11.40 -3.07
CA MET A 109 15.51 12.19 -2.86
C MET A 109 16.25 12.52 -4.16
N GLY A 110 15.91 11.85 -5.26
CA GLY A 110 16.69 11.97 -6.49
C GLY A 110 18.04 11.26 -6.39
N GLY A 111 18.92 11.59 -7.34
CA GLY A 111 20.21 10.96 -7.49
C GLY A 111 21.04 11.61 -8.60
N GLY A 112 22.25 11.09 -8.81
CA GLY A 112 23.12 11.51 -9.91
C GLY A 112 23.45 10.33 -10.80
N GLU A 113 23.33 10.52 -12.11
CA GLU A 113 23.80 9.59 -13.14
C GLU A 113 24.80 10.32 -14.03
N GLY A 114 26.09 10.07 -13.81
CA GLY A 114 27.17 10.78 -14.50
C GLY A 114 27.15 12.28 -14.19
N LYS A 115 26.81 13.10 -15.20
CA LYS A 115 26.70 14.57 -15.08
C LYS A 115 25.25 15.05 -14.92
N THR A 116 24.28 14.15 -15.00
CA THR A 116 22.87 14.47 -14.86
C THR A 116 22.44 14.25 -13.41
N PHE A 117 21.78 15.25 -12.83
CA PHE A 117 21.31 15.19 -11.45
C PHE A 117 19.79 15.31 -11.42
N THR A 118 19.14 14.28 -10.92
CA THR A 118 17.72 14.29 -10.62
C THR A 118 17.51 14.89 -9.23
N LEU A 119 16.71 15.94 -9.13
CA LEU A 119 16.46 16.64 -7.88
C LEU A 119 15.52 15.87 -6.94
N ALA A 120 15.58 16.21 -5.66
CA ALA A 120 14.63 15.72 -4.67
C ALA A 120 13.23 16.27 -4.94
N ILE A 121 12.24 15.39 -4.94
CA ILE A 121 10.81 15.67 -5.11
C ILE A 121 9.98 15.22 -3.90
N ASN A 122 10.62 14.99 -2.75
CA ASN A 122 9.88 14.76 -1.52
C ASN A 122 9.15 16.06 -1.10
N PRO A 123 8.10 15.96 -0.26
CA PRO A 123 7.29 17.12 0.11
C PRO A 123 8.09 18.28 0.72
N ALA A 124 9.11 17.97 1.54
CA ALA A 124 9.94 19.00 2.17
C ALA A 124 10.79 19.79 1.16
N ALA A 125 11.10 19.21 -0.01
CA ALA A 125 11.81 19.86 -1.08
C ALA A 125 10.89 20.55 -2.11
N LEU A 126 9.73 19.95 -2.45
CA LEU A 126 8.82 20.50 -3.46
C LEU A 126 8.09 21.75 -2.96
N PHE A 127 7.46 21.64 -1.79
CA PHE A 127 6.58 22.66 -1.21
C PHE A 127 7.33 23.70 -0.37
N ALA A 128 8.66 23.73 -0.49
CA ALA A 128 9.50 24.80 0.02
C ALA A 128 10.18 25.52 -1.15
N PRO A 129 10.42 26.84 -1.03
CA PRO A 129 11.23 27.54 -2.00
C PRO A 129 12.65 26.96 -2.00
N ARG A 130 13.26 26.92 -3.18
CA ARG A 130 14.66 26.55 -3.36
C ARG A 130 15.41 27.79 -3.80
N ASP A 131 16.34 28.21 -2.96
CA ASP A 131 17.30 29.25 -3.27
C ASP A 131 18.69 28.61 -3.26
N SER A 132 19.29 28.46 -4.44
CA SER A 132 20.61 27.88 -4.61
C SER A 132 21.32 28.49 -5.80
N MET A 133 22.66 28.48 -5.77
CA MET A 133 23.49 29.09 -6.81
C MET A 133 23.15 28.68 -8.25
N TYR A 134 22.58 27.49 -8.45
CA TYR A 134 22.30 26.93 -9.78
C TYR A 134 20.80 26.82 -10.11
N LEU A 135 19.93 27.08 -9.13
CA LEU A 135 18.48 26.98 -9.30
C LEU A 135 17.78 27.76 -8.20
N GLU A 136 17.12 28.83 -8.60
CA GLU A 136 16.10 29.53 -7.82
C GLU A 136 14.72 29.07 -8.30
N ARG A 137 13.83 28.74 -7.36
CA ARG A 137 12.46 28.28 -7.64
C ARG A 137 11.57 28.54 -6.42
N SER A 138 10.39 29.13 -6.63
CA SER A 138 9.36 29.25 -5.60
C SER A 138 8.86 27.89 -5.15
N ALA A 139 8.23 27.80 -3.98
CA ALA A 139 7.56 26.57 -3.56
C ALA A 139 6.52 26.15 -4.62
N TYR A 140 6.40 24.85 -4.88
CA TYR A 140 5.27 24.34 -5.64
C TYR A 140 4.01 24.45 -4.77
N ASP A 141 2.88 24.64 -5.43
CA ASP A 141 1.53 24.34 -4.97
C ASP A 141 0.95 23.21 -5.85
N ASP A 142 -0.31 22.87 -5.66
CA ASP A 142 -0.92 21.75 -6.37
C ASP A 142 -1.03 22.05 -7.88
N GLU A 143 -1.37 23.28 -8.25
CA GLU A 143 -1.50 23.74 -9.64
C GLU A 143 -0.16 23.77 -10.38
N SER A 144 0.87 24.35 -9.77
CA SER A 144 2.21 24.40 -10.36
C SER A 144 2.89 23.04 -10.39
N LEU A 145 2.60 22.15 -9.43
CA LEU A 145 3.08 20.77 -9.48
C LEU A 145 2.41 19.98 -10.61
N GLU A 146 1.12 20.20 -10.84
CA GLU A 146 0.42 19.63 -12.00
C GLU A 146 1.05 20.11 -13.31
N ALA A 147 1.30 21.42 -13.45
CA ALA A 147 1.97 21.99 -14.63
C ALA A 147 3.38 21.40 -14.82
N CYS A 148 4.13 21.21 -13.73
CA CYS A 148 5.44 20.56 -13.74
C CYS A 148 5.39 19.16 -14.33
N ILE A 149 4.46 18.33 -13.86
CA ILE A 149 4.36 16.92 -14.29
C ILE A 149 3.83 16.82 -15.74
N ARG A 150 2.86 17.66 -16.12
CA ARG A 150 2.18 17.56 -17.42
C ARG A 150 2.88 18.32 -18.54
N GLN A 151 3.54 19.43 -18.21
CA GLN A 151 4.06 20.39 -19.18
C GLN A 151 5.56 20.63 -19.03
N GLY A 152 6.17 20.11 -17.97
CA GLY A 152 7.59 20.29 -17.69
C GLY A 152 7.89 21.72 -17.31
N GLU A 153 7.04 22.37 -16.52
CA GLU A 153 7.18 23.78 -16.11
C GLU A 153 7.35 23.94 -14.61
N THR A 154 8.29 24.78 -14.22
CA THR A 154 8.44 25.28 -12.83
C THR A 154 7.28 26.24 -12.47
N PRO A 155 7.11 26.63 -11.19
CA PRO A 155 6.10 27.62 -10.80
C PRO A 155 6.27 28.97 -11.53
N GLU A 156 7.49 29.31 -11.93
CA GLU A 156 7.80 30.50 -12.71
C GLU A 156 7.50 30.35 -14.21
N GLY A 157 7.03 29.18 -14.67
CA GLY A 157 6.81 28.85 -16.07
C GLY A 157 8.10 28.50 -16.84
N THR A 158 9.25 28.42 -16.17
CA THR A 158 10.51 28.00 -16.81
C THR A 158 10.45 26.51 -17.13
N LYS A 159 10.84 26.13 -18.35
CA LYS A 159 10.88 24.73 -18.79
C LYS A 159 11.97 23.94 -18.07
N LEU A 160 11.63 22.72 -17.66
CA LEU A 160 12.57 21.73 -17.17
C LEU A 160 13.48 21.23 -18.29
N THR A 161 14.56 20.58 -17.89
CA THR A 161 15.43 19.90 -18.85
C THR A 161 14.66 18.76 -19.51
N PRO A 162 14.90 18.49 -20.80
CA PRO A 162 14.04 17.61 -21.59
C PRO A 162 14.21 16.12 -21.24
N GLU A 163 15.17 15.77 -20.37
CA GLU A 163 15.33 14.43 -19.80
C GLU A 163 14.20 14.04 -18.84
N MET A 164 13.56 15.02 -18.16
CA MET A 164 12.40 14.73 -17.33
C MET A 164 11.16 14.61 -18.23
N PRO A 165 10.49 13.43 -18.28
CA PRO A 165 9.34 13.27 -19.14
C PRO A 165 8.14 14.09 -18.68
N THR A 166 7.32 14.53 -19.64
CA THR A 166 5.99 15.10 -19.37
C THR A 166 4.94 14.00 -19.50
N TYR A 167 4.04 13.89 -18.52
CA TYR A 167 3.10 12.77 -18.41
C TYR A 167 1.66 13.19 -18.73
N ASP A 168 1.00 12.41 -19.59
CA ASP A 168 -0.41 12.54 -19.94
C ASP A 168 -1.27 11.85 -18.87
N LEU A 169 -1.42 12.53 -17.73
CA LEU A 169 -2.30 12.09 -16.63
C LEU A 169 -3.76 12.48 -16.93
N PRO A 170 -4.77 11.80 -16.36
CA PRO A 170 -6.18 12.17 -16.54
C PRO A 170 -6.58 13.40 -15.72
#